data_AF-A0A7W9DF02-F1
#
_entry.id   AF-A0A7W9DF02-F1
#
_cell.length_a   1.000
_cell.length_b   1.000
_cell.length_c   1.000
_cell.angle_alpha   90.00
_cell.angle_beta   90.00
_cell.angle_gamma   90.00
#
_symmetry.space_group_name_H-M   'P 1'
#
loop_
_entity.id
_entity.type
_entity.pdbx_description
1 polymer ?
#
loop_
_entity_poly.entity_id
_entity_poly.type
_entity_poly.pdbx_seq_one_letter_code
_entity_poly.pdbx_strand_id
1 'polypeptide(L)' 'MNTQLNLKQNLDNFEDYYAMLDDSHHGLDERQGKMLNAELVLLLSNHIGDLAVLRQAFALARVNVERTFSG' A
#
# COMPACT_ATOMS: atom_id res chain seq x y z
N MET A 1 -20.99 0.42 -7.04
CA MET A 1 -19.63 0.46 -6.44
C MET A 1 -18.65 0.83 -7.54
N ASN A 2 -17.71 1.74 -7.25
CA ASN A 2 -16.70 2.13 -8.23
C ASN A 2 -15.63 1.03 -8.26
N THR A 3 -15.57 0.27 -9.35
CA THR A 3 -14.67 -0.88 -9.52
C THR A 3 -13.28 -0.47 -10.00
N GLN A 4 -13.03 0.83 -10.16
CA GLN A 4 -11.77 1.38 -10.66
C GLN A 4 -10.83 1.75 -9.53
N LEU A 5 -9.56 1.35 -9.64
CA LEU A 5 -8.50 1.78 -8.74
C LEU A 5 -8.30 3.30 -8.81
N ASN A 6 -8.37 3.98 -7.66
CA ASN A 6 -8.06 5.40 -7.58
C ASN A 6 -6.55 5.62 -7.52
N LEU A 7 -5.99 6.30 -8.53
CA LEU A 7 -4.58 6.65 -8.63
C LEU A 7 -4.29 8.11 -8.29
N LYS A 8 -5.33 8.89 -7.97
CA LYS A 8 -5.20 10.29 -7.60
C LYS A 8 -4.96 10.42 -6.11
N GLN A 9 -4.44 11.57 -5.70
CA GLN A 9 -4.40 11.97 -4.30
C GLN A 9 -5.81 11.85 -3.69
N ASN A 10 -5.89 11.11 -2.59
CA ASN A 10 -7.13 10.82 -1.87
C ASN A 10 -6.93 10.92 -0.34
N LEU A 11 -5.91 11.67 0.08
CA LEU A 11 -5.63 12.00 1.47
C LEU A 11 -5.57 13.52 1.60
N ASP A 12 -6.20 14.03 2.65
CA ASP A 12 -6.26 15.47 2.94
C ASP A 12 -4.96 15.99 3.56
N ASN A 13 -4.29 15.16 4.38
CA ASN A 13 -3.03 15.48 5.03
C ASN A 13 -1.99 14.36 4.85
N PHE A 14 -0.94 14.61 4.07
CA PHE A 14 0.15 13.67 3.90
C PHE A 14 1.18 13.70 5.03
N GLU A 15 1.31 14.82 5.74
CA GLU A 15 2.26 14.95 6.84
C GLU A 15 1.89 13.97 7.96
N ASP A 16 0.62 13.99 8.38
CA ASP A 16 0.10 13.06 9.38
C ASP A 16 0.23 11.61 8.91
N TYR A 17 -0.02 11.34 7.63
CA TYR A 17 0.11 9.99 7.07
C TYR A 17 1.55 9.47 7.16
N TYR A 18 2.55 10.28 6.79
CA TYR A 18 3.95 9.86 6.87
C TYR A 18 4.42 9.74 8.32
N ALA A 19 3.98 10.62 9.22
CA ALA A 19 4.27 10.50 10.64
C ALA A 19 3.73 9.18 11.22
N MET A 20 2.46 8.84 10.93
CA MET A 20 1.88 7.56 11.35
C MET A 20 2.62 6.34 10.78
N LEU A 21 3.09 6.43 9.54
CA LEU A 21 3.83 5.34 8.90
C LEU A 21 5.19 5.14 9.57
N ASP A 22 5.92 6.21 9.84
CA ASP A 22 7.22 6.16 10.52
C ASP A 22 7.07 5.63 11.95
N ASP A 23 6.11 6.18 12.71
CA ASP A 23 5.80 5.72 14.07
C ASP A 23 5.45 4.24 14.11
N SER A 24 4.70 3.74 13.12
CA SER A 24 4.34 2.31 13.05
C SER A 24 5.55 1.38 12.86
N HIS A 25 6.64 1.87 12.27
CA HIS A 25 7.88 1.12 12.07
C HIS A 25 8.88 1.30 13.21
N HIS A 26 8.64 2.22 14.14
CA HIS A 26 9.57 2.53 15.21
C HIS A 26 9.91 1.29 16.06
N GLY A 27 11.21 1.01 16.19
CA GLY A 27 11.72 -0.12 16.98
C GLY A 27 11.60 -1.50 16.32
N LEU A 28 11.15 -1.57 15.06
CA LEU A 28 11.08 -2.83 14.31
C LEU A 28 12.40 -3.12 13.58
N ASP A 29 12.81 -4.39 13.56
CA ASP A 29 13.85 -4.87 12.64
C ASP A 29 13.32 -4.99 11.19
N GLU A 30 14.21 -5.25 10.24
CA GLU A 30 13.84 -5.34 8.81
C GLU A 30 12.77 -6.43 8.54
N ARG A 31 12.82 -7.55 9.27
CA ARG A 31 11.86 -8.65 9.09
C ARG A 31 10.50 -8.28 9.66
N GLN A 32 10.50 -7.65 10.83
CA GLN A 32 9.30 -7.15 11.48
C GLN A 32 8.64 -6.03 10.65
N GLY A 33 9.42 -5.10 10.09
CA GLY A 33 8.91 -4.07 9.18
C GLY A 33 8.28 -4.67 7.92
N LYS A 34 8.90 -5.69 7.32
CA LYS A 34 8.30 -6.44 6.20
C LYS A 34 6.98 -7.12 6.59
N MET A 35 6.92 -7.70 7.79
CA MET A 35 5.70 -8.33 8.31
C MET A 35 4.59 -7.31 8.55
N LEU A 36 4.91 -6.15 9.16
CA LEU A 36 3.97 -5.05 9.35
C LEU A 36 3.39 -4.56 8.03
N ASN A 37 4.22 -4.38 7.00
CA ASN A 37 3.76 -3.96 5.68
C ASN A 37 2.82 -5.00 5.04
N ALA A 38 3.11 -6.29 5.19
CA ALA A 38 2.23 -7.35 4.68
C ALA A 38 0.86 -7.36 5.40
N GLU A 39 0.86 -7.23 6.72
CA GLU A 39 -0.36 -7.12 7.53
C GLU A 39 -1.18 -5.87 7.15
N LEU A 40 -0.53 -4.71 6.99
CA LEU A 40 -1.20 -3.48 6.59
C LEU A 40 -1.87 -3.62 5.22
N VAL A 41 -1.19 -4.23 4.24
CA VAL A 41 -1.78 -4.52 2.92
C VAL A 41 -3.01 -5.40 3.04
N LEU A 42 -2.98 -6.43 3.89
CA LEU A 42 -4.13 -7.32 4.10
C LEU A 42 -5.31 -6.59 4.76
N LEU A 43 -5.05 -5.80 5.80
CA LEU A 43 -6.07 -5.01 6.49
C LEU A 43 -6.76 -4.02 5.55
N LEU A 44 -5.98 -3.29 4.75
CA LEU A 44 -6.51 -2.36 3.76
C LEU A 44 -7.26 -3.09 2.64
N SER A 45 -6.79 -4.28 2.23
CA SER A 45 -7.50 -5.10 1.24
C SER A 45 -8.88 -5.54 1.75
N ASN A 46 -8.95 -5.94 3.01
CA ASN A 46 -10.21 -6.28 3.67
C ASN A 46 -11.15 -5.08 3.79
N HIS A 47 -10.61 -3.89 4.08
CA HIS A 47 -11.39 -2.65 4.12
C HIS A 47 -11.93 -2.24 2.74
N ILE A 48 -11.14 -2.41 1.67
CA ILE A 48 -11.55 -2.10 0.29
C ILE A 48 -12.65 -3.07 -0.18
N GLY A 49 -12.53 -4.37 0.10
CA GLY A 49 -13.57 -5.37 -0.14
C GLY A 49 -13.92 -5.66 -1.61
N ASP A 50 -13.29 -4.99 -2.58
CA ASP A 50 -13.54 -5.15 -4.01
C ASP A 50 -12.37 -5.84 -4.73
N LEU A 51 -12.57 -7.10 -5.14
CA LEU A 51 -11.55 -7.89 -5.85
C LEU A 51 -11.13 -7.29 -7.19
N ALA A 52 -11.98 -6.55 -7.90
CA ALA A 52 -11.60 -5.92 -9.17
C ALA A 52 -10.60 -4.78 -8.96
N VAL A 53 -10.79 -4.00 -7.88
CA VAL A 53 -9.85 -2.95 -7.46
C VAL A 53 -8.53 -3.58 -7.02
N LEU A 54 -8.57 -4.62 -6.19
CA LEU A 54 -7.37 -5.30 -5.69
C LEU A 54 -6.54 -5.93 -6.83
N ARG A 55 -7.18 -6.55 -7.83
CA ARG A 55 -6.50 -7.09 -9.01
C ARG A 55 -5.74 -6.01 -9.79
N GLN A 56 -6.35 -4.84 -9.98
CA GLN A 56 -5.70 -3.70 -10.64
C GLN A 56 -4.48 -3.22 -9.83
N ALA A 57 -4.62 -3.12 -8.51
CA ALA A 57 -3.53 -2.69 -7.62
C ALA A 57 -2.32 -3.63 -7.70
N PHE A 58 -2.53 -4.95 -7.57
CA PHE A 58 -1.44 -5.94 -7.65
C PHE A 58 -0.75 -5.96 -9.02
N ALA A 59 -1.52 -5.89 -10.11
CA ALA A 59 -0.96 -5.85 -11.46
C ALA A 59 -0.07 -4.62 -11.66
N LEU A 60 -0.54 -3.44 -11.23
CA LEU A 60 0.22 -2.20 -11.36
C LEU A 60 1.47 -2.19 -10.46
N ALA A 61 1.36 -2.67 -9.23
CA ALA A 61 2.50 -2.79 -8.32
C ALA A 61 3.61 -3.66 -8.92
N ARG A 62 3.24 -4.80 -9.53
CA ARG A 62 4.19 -5.70 -10.22
C ARG A 62 4.93 -4.99 -11.35
N VAL A 63 4.20 -4.29 -12.21
CA VAL A 63 4.77 -3.51 -13.32
C VAL A 63 5.73 -2.42 -12.81
N ASN A 64 5.39 -1.73 -11.72
CA ASN A 64 6.24 -0.67 -11.18
C ASN A 64 7.56 -1.22 -10.61
N VAL A 65 7.52 -2.34 -9.90
CA VAL A 65 8.72 -3.04 -9.44
C VAL A 65 9.61 -3.39 -10.65
N GLU A 66 9.04 -4.03 -11.67
CA GLU A 66 9.80 -4.40 -12.88
C GLU A 66 10.43 -3.19 -13.54
N ARG A 67 9.73 -2.05 -13.63
CA ARG A 67 10.29 -0.80 -14.18
C ARG A 67 11.46 -0.25 -13.37
N THR A 68 11.35 -0.25 -12.04
CA THR A 68 12.40 0.29 -11.16
C THR A 68 13.69 -0.53 -11.23
N PHE A 69 13.60 -1.84 -11.48
CA PHE A 69 14.75 -2.74 -11.56
C PHE A 69 15.20 -3.07 -12.99
N SER A 70 14.56 -2.51 -14.03
CA SER A 70 14.94 -2.67 -15.44
C SER A 70 15.80 -1.51 -15.98
N GLY A 71 16.29 -0.64 -15.10
CA GLY A 71 17.17 0.49 -15.41
C GLY A 71 18.59 0.31 -14.87
#